data_AF-A0A3M1H4X7-F1
#
_entry.id   AF-A0A3M1H4X7-F1
#
_cell.length_a   1.000
_cell.length_b   1.000
_cell.length_c   1.000
_cell.angle_alpha   90.00
_cell.angle_beta   90.00
_cell.angle_gamma   90.00
#
_symmetry.space_group_name_H-M   'P 1'
#
loop_
_entity.id
_entity.type
_entity.pdbx_description
1 polymer ?
#
loop_
_entity_poly.entity_id
_entity_poly.type
_entity_poly.pdbx_seq_one_letter_code
_entity_poly.pdbx_strand_id
1 'polypeptide(L)'
;MKSFYLDKKQLFGNSPPFSYLGFTLIEMLVTLVLLSLILSMCYTVLFAVTTAKEKVEDQVRSGRVAEGVLSILLRDLQAAYFYNQETPFQAEEELALQKILFPAQVQDASGVEKKVWIQYVLQKNPENSKYLVLFRGVAPLNENGGPGGEFRYQEIFDQILEMKYRFWKEGKWEDDWREKGPPEGIEIRLKVMEKEMANGKKKEVVYSTIHSFIHSFFPYPSQIEDKTK
;
A
#
# COMPACT_ATOMS: atom_id res chain seq x y z
N MET A 1 64.52 -51.95 -35.87
CA MET A 1 64.13 -50.71 -35.15
C MET A 1 63.75 -51.09 -33.72
N LYS A 2 64.38 -50.48 -32.72
CA LYS A 2 64.30 -50.88 -31.31
C LYS A 2 62.97 -50.45 -30.67
N SER A 3 62.26 -51.44 -30.11
CA SER A 3 61.03 -51.27 -29.35
C SER A 3 61.35 -50.74 -27.95
N PHE A 4 60.88 -49.53 -27.63
CA PHE A 4 60.93 -48.92 -26.31
C PHE A 4 59.73 -49.39 -25.49
N TYR A 5 59.87 -50.52 -24.79
CA TYR A 5 58.98 -50.89 -23.70
C TYR A 5 59.38 -50.07 -22.46
N LEU A 6 58.69 -48.95 -22.23
CA LEU A 6 58.74 -48.22 -20.97
C LEU A 6 57.93 -49.01 -19.93
N ASP A 7 58.67 -49.55 -18.96
CA ASP A 7 58.19 -50.27 -17.79
C ASP A 7 57.30 -49.37 -16.92
N LYS A 8 55.99 -49.65 -16.93
CA LYS A 8 54.95 -48.90 -16.20
C LYS A 8 54.89 -49.22 -14.71
N LYS A 9 55.82 -50.00 -14.14
CA LYS A 9 55.72 -50.50 -12.77
C LYS A 9 56.25 -49.59 -11.65
N GLN A 10 56.76 -48.40 -11.94
CA GLN A 10 57.41 -47.57 -10.90
C GLN A 10 56.70 -46.26 -10.51
N LEU A 11 55.46 -46.01 -10.96
CA LEU A 11 54.73 -44.79 -10.56
C LEU A 11 53.72 -44.99 -9.43
N PHE A 12 53.53 -46.22 -8.95
CA PHE A 12 52.82 -46.46 -7.69
C PHE A 12 53.86 -46.61 -6.58
N GLY A 13 54.55 -45.50 -6.30
CA GLY A 13 55.37 -45.39 -5.10
C GLY A 13 54.52 -45.77 -3.89
N ASN A 14 55.12 -46.57 -3.01
CA ASN A 14 54.58 -47.02 -1.73
C ASN A 14 53.97 -45.83 -0.96
N SER A 15 52.70 -45.53 -1.20
CA SER A 15 51.93 -44.70 -0.31
C SER A 15 51.89 -45.46 1.02
N PRO A 16 52.39 -44.87 2.12
CA PRO A 16 52.41 -45.53 3.41
C PRO A 16 50.98 -46.00 3.73
N PRO A 17 50.81 -47.17 4.38
CA PRO A 17 49.50 -47.61 4.81
C PRO A 17 48.91 -46.49 5.67
N PHE A 18 47.81 -45.88 5.22
CA PHE A 18 47.05 -44.95 6.05
C PHE A 18 46.66 -45.71 7.30
N SER A 19 47.39 -45.45 8.38
CA SER A 19 47.10 -46.01 9.69
C SER A 19 45.78 -45.40 10.10
N TYR A 20 44.70 -46.18 10.03
CA TYR A 20 43.39 -45.81 10.56
C TYR A 20 43.52 -45.75 12.08
N LEU A 21 44.13 -44.67 12.58
CA LEU A 21 44.02 -44.25 13.97
C LEU A 21 42.55 -43.92 14.17
N GLY A 22 41.79 -44.86 14.72
CA GLY A 22 40.38 -44.69 14.99
C GLY A 22 40.18 -43.41 15.78
N PHE A 23 39.30 -42.54 15.28
CA PHE A 23 38.88 -41.34 16.00
C PHE A 23 38.46 -41.76 17.40
N THR A 24 39.10 -41.18 18.40
CA THR A 24 38.77 -41.52 19.77
C THR A 24 37.34 -41.02 20.05
N LEU A 25 36.54 -41.83 20.74
CA LEU A 25 35.16 -41.49 21.06
C LEU A 25 35.05 -40.14 21.80
N ILE A 26 36.10 -39.78 22.55
CA ILE A 26 36.25 -38.48 23.21
C ILE A 26 36.41 -37.31 22.22
N GLU A 27 37.15 -37.49 21.12
CA GLU A 27 37.36 -36.45 20.11
C GLU A 27 36.08 -36.13 19.34
N MET A 28 35.30 -37.16 19.01
CA MET A 28 33.97 -36.98 18.44
C MET A 28 33.03 -36.23 19.40
N LEU A 29 33.08 -36.55 20.70
CA LEU A 29 32.29 -35.86 21.72
C LEU A 29 32.69 -34.38 21.83
N VAL A 30 33.98 -34.08 21.91
CA VAL A 30 34.50 -32.70 21.96
C VAL A 30 34.10 -31.93 20.70
N THR A 31 34.22 -32.55 19.52
CA THR A 31 33.84 -31.93 18.25
C THR A 31 32.36 -31.59 18.20
N LEU A 32 31.49 -32.51 18.66
CA LEU A 32 30.04 -32.27 18.72
C LEU A 32 29.68 -31.14 19.70
N VAL A 33 30.35 -31.07 20.85
CA VAL A 33 30.14 -29.99 21.82
C VAL A 33 30.54 -28.65 21.21
N LEU A 34 31.74 -28.54 20.63
CA LEU A 34 32.21 -27.32 19.97
C LEU A 34 31.29 -26.90 18.82
N LEU A 35 30.85 -27.86 17.99
CA LEU A 35 29.90 -27.62 16.92
C LEU A 35 28.58 -27.07 17.45
N SER A 36 28.04 -27.65 18.54
CA SER A 36 26.78 -27.19 19.14
C SER A 36 26.89 -25.76 19.68
N LEU A 37 28.03 -25.38 20.24
CA LEU A 37 28.30 -24.03 20.73
C LEU A 37 28.35 -23.03 19.57
N ILE A 38 29.05 -23.38 18.49
CA ILE A 38 29.12 -22.55 17.28
C ILE A 38 27.72 -22.38 16.67
N LEU A 39 26.97 -23.48 16.51
CA LEU A 39 25.61 -23.44 15.98
C LEU A 39 24.68 -22.58 16.84
N SER A 40 24.81 -22.63 18.16
CA SER A 40 24.03 -21.78 19.09
C SER A 40 24.32 -20.29 18.89
N MET A 41 25.59 -19.91 18.74
CA MET A 41 25.97 -18.52 18.43
C MET A 41 25.42 -18.08 17.07
N CYS A 42 25.57 -18.90 16.03
CA CYS A 42 25.02 -18.62 14.71
C CYS A 42 23.49 -18.47 14.74
N TYR A 43 22.80 -19.34 15.47
CA TYR A 43 21.35 -19.29 15.62
C TYR A 43 20.90 -18.00 16.30
N THR A 44 21.61 -17.58 17.36
CA THR A 44 21.30 -16.33 18.08
C THR A 44 21.41 -15.11 17.16
N VAL A 45 22.46 -15.06 16.33
CA VAL A 45 22.64 -13.98 15.35
C VAL A 45 21.53 -14.02 14.29
N LEU A 46 21.24 -15.19 13.74
CA LEU A 46 20.18 -15.35 12.73
C LEU A 46 18.82 -14.90 13.27
N PHE A 47 18.47 -15.34 14.48
CA PHE A 47 17.22 -14.96 15.14
C PHE A 47 17.14 -13.46 15.41
N ALA A 48 18.24 -12.84 15.82
CA ALA A 48 18.30 -11.39 16.00
C ALA A 48 18.07 -10.64 14.69
N VAL A 49 18.66 -11.11 13.58
CA VAL A 49 18.50 -10.51 12.24
C VAL A 49 17.08 -10.68 11.72
N THR A 50 16.48 -11.85 11.83
CA THR A 50 15.10 -12.08 11.37
C THR A 50 14.11 -11.22 12.15
N THR A 51 14.25 -11.15 13.48
CA THR A 51 13.41 -10.31 14.33
C THR A 51 13.58 -8.82 14.00
N ALA A 52 14.81 -8.37 13.76
CA ALA A 52 15.09 -6.99 13.36
C ALA A 52 14.47 -6.67 11.99
N LYS A 53 14.55 -7.61 11.04
CA LYS A 53 13.97 -7.47 9.70
C LYS A 53 12.44 -7.36 9.77
N GLU A 54 11.77 -8.29 10.44
CA GLU A 54 10.30 -8.29 10.59
C GLU A 54 9.83 -6.97 11.24
N LYS A 55 10.55 -6.50 12.25
CA LYS A 55 10.26 -5.22 12.92
C LYS A 55 10.36 -4.00 11.99
N VAL A 56 11.34 -4.00 11.09
CA VAL A 56 11.49 -2.93 10.09
C VAL A 56 10.41 -3.02 9.02
N GLU A 57 10.10 -4.22 8.53
CA GLU A 57 9.06 -4.45 7.52
C GLU A 57 7.68 -4.02 8.05
N ASP A 58 7.35 -4.36 9.29
CA ASP A 58 6.11 -3.93 9.96
C ASP A 58 5.99 -2.40 10.05
N GLN A 59 7.09 -1.72 10.38
CA GLN A 59 7.09 -0.25 10.49
C GLN A 59 6.88 0.40 9.13
N VAL A 60 7.66 -0.02 8.15
CA VAL A 60 7.60 0.51 6.78
C VAL A 60 6.23 0.26 6.17
N ARG A 61 5.59 -0.87 6.50
CA ARG A 61 4.26 -1.21 6.01
C ARG A 61 3.20 -0.22 6.49
N SER A 62 3.17 0.12 7.78
CA SER A 62 2.11 1.00 8.32
C SER A 62 2.10 2.41 7.71
N GLY A 63 3.26 3.06 7.61
CA GLY A 63 3.37 4.39 6.99
C GLY A 63 3.08 4.37 5.49
N ARG A 64 3.63 3.37 4.77
CA ARG A 64 3.37 3.21 3.33
C ARG A 64 1.90 2.93 3.02
N VAL A 65 1.19 2.26 3.91
CA VAL A 65 -0.24 1.99 3.72
C VAL A 65 -1.05 3.29 3.85
N ALA A 66 -0.78 4.13 4.85
CA ALA A 66 -1.46 5.42 4.97
C ALA A 66 -1.20 6.35 3.77
N GLU A 67 0.05 6.42 3.32
CA GLU A 67 0.42 7.14 2.08
C GLU A 67 -0.26 6.54 0.85
N GLY A 68 -0.36 5.21 0.77
CA GLY A 68 -1.06 4.49 -0.30
C GLY A 68 -2.56 4.82 -0.33
N VAL A 69 -3.21 4.85 0.84
CA VAL A 69 -4.62 5.24 0.98
C VAL A 69 -4.84 6.66 0.46
N LEU A 70 -4.02 7.61 0.92
CA LEU A 70 -4.10 9.00 0.44
C LEU A 70 -3.82 9.11 -1.05
N SER A 71 -2.86 8.35 -1.58
CA SER A 71 -2.54 8.35 -3.00
C SER A 71 -3.70 7.83 -3.87
N ILE A 72 -4.41 6.80 -3.41
CA ILE A 72 -5.60 6.28 -4.09
C ILE A 72 -6.71 7.34 -4.09
N LEU A 73 -7.00 7.95 -2.93
CA LEU A 73 -7.98 9.03 -2.79
C LEU A 73 -7.65 10.23 -3.69
N LEU A 74 -6.40 10.69 -3.66
CA LEU A 74 -5.94 11.81 -4.48
C LEU A 74 -6.05 11.51 -5.97
N ARG A 75 -5.65 10.31 -6.40
CA ARG A 75 -5.78 9.90 -7.80
C ARG A 75 -7.23 9.91 -8.26
N ASP A 76 -8.14 9.46 -7.41
CA ASP A 76 -9.57 9.47 -7.74
C ASP A 76 -10.15 10.89 -7.75
N LEU A 77 -9.73 11.76 -6.83
CA LEU A 77 -10.09 13.19 -6.84
C LEU A 77 -9.51 13.93 -8.05
N GLN A 78 -8.30 13.60 -8.48
CA GLN A 78 -7.70 14.13 -9.72
C GLN A 78 -8.46 13.65 -10.96
N ALA A 79 -8.99 12.43 -10.92
CA ALA A 79 -9.86 11.89 -11.95
C ALA A 79 -11.30 12.40 -11.83
N ALA A 80 -11.63 13.21 -10.82
CA ALA A 80 -12.97 13.73 -10.64
C ALA A 80 -13.35 14.59 -11.84
N TYR A 81 -14.53 14.33 -12.38
CA TYR A 81 -15.00 14.92 -13.61
C TYR A 81 -16.27 15.73 -13.32
N PHE A 82 -16.28 17.02 -13.67
CA PHE A 82 -17.44 17.88 -13.48
C PHE A 82 -17.87 18.49 -14.82
N TYR A 83 -19.06 18.14 -15.33
CA TYR A 83 -19.59 18.69 -16.59
C TYR A 83 -20.05 20.15 -16.40
N ASN A 84 -20.57 20.44 -15.22
CA ASN A 84 -21.17 21.71 -14.85
C ASN A 84 -21.09 21.89 -13.33
N GLN A 85 -21.41 23.10 -12.85
CA GLN A 85 -21.51 23.39 -11.41
C GLN A 85 -22.68 22.66 -10.73
N GLU A 86 -23.55 21.99 -11.49
CA GLU A 86 -24.65 21.19 -10.94
C GLU A 86 -24.24 19.74 -10.68
N THR A 87 -23.05 19.34 -11.14
CA THR A 87 -22.54 17.98 -10.97
C THR A 87 -22.34 17.74 -9.46
N PRO A 88 -23.01 16.76 -8.85
CA PRO A 88 -23.00 16.63 -7.39
C PRO A 88 -21.61 16.23 -6.90
N PHE A 89 -21.06 17.03 -5.98
CA PHE A 89 -20.02 16.61 -5.06
C PHE A 89 -20.65 16.63 -3.67
N GLN A 90 -20.78 15.47 -3.04
CA GLN A 90 -21.46 15.35 -1.75
C GLN A 90 -20.48 14.85 -0.71
N ALA A 91 -20.37 15.59 0.39
CA ALA A 91 -19.72 15.12 1.60
C ALA A 91 -20.76 15.10 2.72
N GLU A 92 -20.96 13.94 3.32
CA GLU A 92 -21.91 13.74 4.39
C GLU A 92 -21.17 13.18 5.61
N GLU A 93 -21.41 13.78 6.77
CA GLU A 93 -21.02 13.21 8.06
C GLU A 93 -22.28 12.69 8.75
N GLU A 94 -22.44 11.37 8.78
CA GLU A 94 -23.57 10.72 9.43
C GLU A 94 -23.05 9.84 10.58
N LEU A 95 -23.43 10.14 11.82
CA LEU A 95 -23.07 9.34 13.00
C LEU A 95 -21.55 9.09 13.14
N ALA A 96 -20.73 10.11 12.84
CA ALA A 96 -19.27 10.06 12.80
C ALA A 96 -18.67 9.17 11.68
N LEU A 97 -19.50 8.72 10.74
CA LEU A 97 -19.04 8.10 9.49
C LEU A 97 -19.01 9.17 8.43
N GLN A 98 -17.82 9.40 7.86
CA GLN A 98 -17.69 10.31 6.74
C GLN A 98 -17.87 9.56 5.44
N LYS A 99 -18.63 10.20 4.56
CA LYS A 99 -18.93 9.73 3.22
C LYS A 99 -18.64 10.84 2.24
N ILE A 100 -17.94 10.51 1.16
CA ILE A 100 -17.70 11.43 0.05
C ILE A 100 -18.12 10.74 -1.24
N LEU A 101 -18.80 11.48 -2.12
CA LEU A 101 -19.37 10.96 -3.35
C LEU A 101 -19.15 11.96 -4.47
N PHE A 102 -18.53 11.51 -5.56
CA PHE A 102 -18.26 12.35 -6.73
C PHE A 102 -18.14 11.51 -8.01
N PRO A 103 -18.44 12.09 -9.19
CA PRO A 103 -18.17 11.45 -10.47
C PRO A 103 -16.70 11.57 -10.86
N ALA A 104 -16.19 10.54 -11.53
CA ALA A 104 -14.82 10.47 -11.99
C ALA A 104 -14.71 9.77 -13.35
N GLN A 105 -13.62 10.05 -14.06
CA GLN A 105 -13.26 9.40 -15.32
C GLN A 105 -12.12 8.42 -15.08
N VAL A 106 -12.40 7.13 -15.20
CA VAL A 106 -11.45 6.05 -14.92
C VAL A 106 -11.18 5.28 -16.20
N GLN A 107 -9.92 4.99 -16.46
CA GLN A 107 -9.51 4.11 -17.55
C GLN A 107 -9.62 2.65 -17.12
N ASP A 108 -10.30 1.82 -17.90
CA ASP A 108 -10.36 0.39 -17.64
C ASP A 108 -9.10 -0.36 -18.13
N ALA A 109 -9.03 -1.67 -17.84
CA ALA A 109 -7.89 -2.50 -18.25
C ALA A 109 -7.70 -2.58 -19.78
N SER A 110 -8.73 -2.26 -20.57
CA SER A 110 -8.68 -2.20 -22.03
C SER A 110 -8.22 -0.83 -22.54
N GLY A 111 -7.96 0.12 -21.64
CA GLY A 111 -7.60 1.48 -22.00
C GLY A 111 -8.81 2.38 -22.34
N VAL A 112 -10.03 1.87 -22.21
CA VAL A 112 -11.24 2.63 -22.52
C VAL A 112 -11.62 3.49 -21.32
N GLU A 113 -11.77 4.78 -21.56
CA GLU A 113 -12.22 5.72 -20.53
C GLU A 113 -13.71 5.52 -20.24
N LYS A 114 -14.03 5.36 -18.96
CA LYS A 114 -15.38 5.18 -18.45
C LYS A 114 -15.67 6.21 -17.37
N LYS A 115 -16.86 6.77 -17.44
CA LYS A 115 -17.38 7.68 -16.42
C LYS A 115 -18.07 6.85 -15.34
N VAL A 116 -17.67 7.05 -14.11
CA VAL A 116 -18.14 6.30 -12.95
C VAL A 116 -18.42 7.24 -11.79
N TRP A 117 -19.23 6.78 -10.85
CA TRP A 117 -19.36 7.38 -9.54
C TRP A 117 -18.44 6.66 -8.56
N ILE A 118 -17.67 7.44 -7.81
CA ILE A 118 -16.79 6.96 -6.75
C ILE A 118 -17.37 7.43 -5.43
N GLN A 119 -17.46 6.50 -4.48
CA GLN A 119 -17.91 6.77 -3.14
C GLN A 119 -16.89 6.24 -2.15
N TYR A 120 -16.48 7.06 -1.19
CA TYR A 120 -15.78 6.54 -0.01
C TYR A 120 -16.71 6.56 1.18
N VAL A 121 -16.68 5.47 1.94
CA VAL A 121 -17.49 5.31 3.14
C VAL A 121 -16.58 4.78 4.23
N LEU A 122 -16.54 5.48 5.35
CA LEU A 122 -15.99 4.93 6.59
C LEU A 122 -17.06 4.12 7.30
N GLN A 123 -16.69 2.96 7.82
CA GLN A 123 -17.55 2.15 8.67
C GLN A 123 -16.77 1.70 9.90
N LYS A 124 -17.47 1.37 10.98
CA LYS A 124 -16.84 0.77 12.16
C LYS A 124 -16.31 -0.62 11.80
N ASN A 125 -15.10 -0.93 12.21
CA ASN A 125 -14.54 -2.26 12.00
C ASN A 125 -15.29 -3.28 12.88
N PRO A 126 -15.88 -4.34 12.30
CA PRO A 126 -16.66 -5.34 13.05
C PRO A 126 -15.79 -6.18 14.00
N GLU A 127 -14.51 -6.35 13.68
CA GLU A 127 -13.56 -7.10 14.49
C GLU A 127 -12.96 -6.24 15.61
N ASN A 128 -12.84 -4.93 15.39
CA ASN A 128 -12.23 -4.01 16.33
C ASN A 128 -12.89 -2.63 16.33
N SER A 129 -13.81 -2.41 17.27
CA SER A 129 -14.56 -1.15 17.41
C SER A 129 -13.71 0.11 17.62
N LYS A 130 -12.41 -0.03 17.92
CA LYS A 130 -11.46 1.09 18.00
C LYS A 130 -11.13 1.66 16.62
N TYR A 131 -11.19 0.84 15.57
CA TYR A 131 -10.79 1.22 14.23
C TYR A 131 -11.99 1.37 13.29
N LEU A 132 -11.77 2.14 12.25
CA LEU A 132 -12.64 2.36 11.12
C LEU A 132 -12.04 1.67 9.90
N VAL A 133 -12.93 1.21 9.03
CA VAL A 133 -12.62 0.63 7.74
C VAL A 133 -13.06 1.59 6.65
N LEU A 134 -12.13 1.96 5.77
CA LEU A 134 -12.41 2.75 4.60
C LEU A 134 -12.74 1.83 3.43
N PHE A 135 -13.97 1.96 2.94
CA PHE A 135 -14.41 1.32 1.71
C PHE A 135 -14.43 2.31 0.56
N ARG A 136 -14.07 1.82 -0.62
CA ARG A 136 -14.21 2.51 -1.90
C ARG A 136 -15.27 1.80 -2.74
N GLY A 137 -16.40 2.46 -2.93
CA GLY A 137 -17.47 2.06 -3.82
C GLY A 137 -17.27 2.61 -5.23
N VAL A 138 -17.58 1.80 -6.25
CA VAL A 138 -17.69 2.26 -7.64
C VAL A 138 -19.03 1.86 -8.23
N ALA A 139 -19.72 2.79 -8.86
CA ALA A 139 -20.93 2.55 -9.66
C ALA A 139 -20.76 3.15 -11.07
N PRO A 140 -21.33 2.56 -12.14
CA PRO A 140 -21.29 3.18 -13.46
C PRO A 140 -22.14 4.46 -13.48
N LEU A 141 -21.92 5.34 -14.47
CA LEU A 141 -22.78 6.51 -14.69
C LEU A 141 -24.10 6.09 -15.37
N ASN A 142 -25.25 6.58 -14.89
CA ASN A 142 -26.54 6.40 -15.56
C ASN A 142 -26.85 7.54 -16.56
N GLU A 143 -27.93 7.39 -17.32
CA GLU A 143 -28.37 8.37 -18.33
C GLU A 143 -28.71 9.75 -17.74
N ASN A 144 -29.11 9.80 -16.47
CA ASN A 144 -29.44 11.03 -15.75
C ASN A 144 -28.21 11.68 -15.08
N GLY A 145 -27.00 11.14 -15.30
CA GLY A 145 -25.76 11.62 -14.68
C GLY A 145 -25.55 11.20 -13.22
N GLY A 146 -26.45 10.40 -12.64
CA GLY A 146 -26.31 9.82 -11.30
C GLY A 146 -25.66 8.43 -11.29
N PRO A 147 -25.52 7.79 -10.12
CA PRO A 147 -25.05 6.41 -10.01
C PRO A 147 -26.03 5.43 -10.70
N GLY A 148 -25.50 4.60 -11.60
CA GLY A 148 -26.21 3.56 -12.32
C GLY A 148 -26.17 2.22 -11.59
N GLY A 149 -27.04 2.05 -10.61
CA GLY A 149 -27.13 0.81 -9.82
C GLY A 149 -26.30 0.85 -8.54
N GLU A 150 -26.01 -0.33 -8.00
CA GLU A 150 -25.35 -0.46 -6.69
C GLU A 150 -23.84 -0.23 -6.77
N PHE A 151 -23.30 0.38 -5.71
CA PHE A 151 -21.86 0.54 -5.53
C PHE A 151 -21.20 -0.80 -5.23
N ARG A 152 -20.16 -1.13 -5.99
CA ARG A 152 -19.26 -2.25 -5.68
C ARG A 152 -18.19 -1.76 -4.74
N TYR A 153 -18.28 -2.16 -3.47
CA TYR A 153 -17.33 -1.74 -2.44
C TYR A 153 -16.10 -2.65 -2.39
N GLN A 154 -14.95 -2.01 -2.28
CA GLN A 154 -13.67 -2.64 -1.98
C GLN A 154 -13.12 -2.04 -0.70
N GLU A 155 -12.70 -2.90 0.23
CA GLU A 155 -11.95 -2.47 1.41
C GLU A 155 -10.58 -1.94 1.00
N ILE A 156 -10.23 -0.75 1.47
CA ILE A 156 -8.94 -0.11 1.20
C ILE A 156 -8.03 -0.25 2.43
N PHE A 157 -8.54 0.04 3.62
CA PHE A 157 -7.76 0.00 4.86
C PHE A 157 -8.65 -0.05 6.10
N ASP A 158 -8.25 -0.82 7.12
CA ASP A 158 -9.08 -1.24 8.25
C ASP A 158 -8.60 -0.74 9.63
N GLN A 159 -7.51 0.02 9.68
CA GLN A 159 -6.87 0.52 10.90
C GLN A 159 -6.88 2.06 10.99
N ILE A 160 -7.95 2.68 10.52
CA ILE A 160 -8.15 4.13 10.59
C ILE A 160 -8.71 4.47 11.97
N LEU A 161 -8.13 5.44 12.65
CA LEU A 161 -8.69 5.96 13.91
C LEU A 161 -9.72 7.05 13.65
N GLU A 162 -9.39 7.93 12.70
CA GLU A 162 -10.19 9.10 12.37
C GLU A 162 -9.83 9.52 10.95
N MET A 163 -10.81 9.99 10.20
CA MET A 163 -10.59 10.62 8.91
C MET A 163 -11.50 11.83 8.83
N LYS A 164 -10.95 12.95 8.33
CA LYS A 164 -11.62 14.24 8.25
C LYS A 164 -11.40 14.87 6.88
N TYR A 165 -12.45 15.46 6.35
CA TYR A 165 -12.39 16.32 5.17
C TYR A 165 -12.61 17.78 5.58
N ARG A 166 -11.90 18.69 4.89
CA ARG A 166 -12.18 20.12 4.93
C ARG A 166 -12.18 20.64 3.50
N PHE A 167 -12.99 21.63 3.23
CA PHE A 167 -13.28 22.10 1.88
C PHE A 167 -12.92 23.57 1.77
N TRP A 168 -12.18 23.94 0.73
CA TRP A 168 -11.78 25.31 0.47
C TRP A 168 -12.79 25.97 -0.47
N LYS A 169 -13.27 27.16 -0.09
CA LYS A 169 -14.18 27.96 -0.87
C LYS A 169 -14.02 29.44 -0.52
N GLU A 170 -13.95 30.32 -1.53
CA GLU A 170 -13.97 31.78 -1.34
C GLU A 170 -12.96 32.28 -0.30
N GLY A 171 -11.77 31.65 -0.24
CA GLY A 171 -10.71 32.05 0.69
C GLY A 171 -10.84 31.48 2.11
N LYS A 172 -11.75 30.53 2.36
CA LYS A 172 -11.97 29.93 3.69
C LYS A 172 -12.06 28.41 3.63
N TRP A 173 -11.68 27.77 4.74
CA TRP A 173 -11.85 26.34 4.95
C TRP A 173 -13.14 26.08 5.73
N GLU A 174 -13.96 25.16 5.24
CA GLU A 174 -15.21 24.69 5.85
C GLU A 174 -15.11 23.19 6.15
N ASP A 175 -15.76 22.72 7.21
CA ASP A 175 -15.71 21.30 7.62
C ASP A 175 -16.87 20.48 7.04
N ASP A 176 -17.85 21.13 6.40
CA ASP A 176 -19.03 20.53 5.76
C ASP A 176 -19.15 21.04 4.32
N TRP A 177 -19.70 20.23 3.41
CA TRP A 177 -19.92 20.62 2.01
C TRP A 177 -21.29 20.19 1.52
N ARG A 178 -22.22 21.15 1.43
CA ARG A 178 -23.61 20.92 0.98
C ARG A 178 -23.95 21.66 -0.31
N GLU A 179 -22.96 22.26 -0.94
CA GLU A 179 -23.17 23.06 -2.13
C GLU A 179 -23.23 22.21 -3.39
N LYS A 180 -23.80 22.77 -4.45
CA LYS A 180 -23.75 22.15 -5.78
C LYS A 180 -22.36 22.39 -6.37
N GLY A 181 -21.80 21.35 -6.98
CA GLY A 181 -20.49 21.41 -7.59
C GLY A 181 -19.35 21.12 -6.62
N PRO A 182 -18.13 20.95 -7.15
CA PRO A 182 -16.96 20.68 -6.33
C PRO A 182 -16.47 21.92 -5.58
N PRO A 183 -15.79 21.73 -4.44
CA PRO A 183 -15.06 22.79 -3.78
C PRO A 183 -13.85 23.24 -4.61
N GLU A 184 -13.27 24.41 -4.29
CA GLU A 184 -12.02 24.86 -4.94
C GLU A 184 -10.81 24.01 -4.51
N GLY A 185 -10.91 23.41 -3.32
CA GLY A 185 -9.94 22.45 -2.82
C GLY A 185 -10.49 21.60 -1.69
N ILE A 186 -9.80 20.49 -1.41
CA ILE A 186 -10.13 19.57 -0.34
C ILE A 186 -8.86 19.21 0.42
N GLU A 187 -8.91 19.34 1.75
CA GLU A 187 -7.92 18.82 2.67
C GLU A 187 -8.43 17.49 3.23
N ILE A 188 -7.65 16.43 3.06
CA ILE A 188 -7.92 15.13 3.67
C ILE A 188 -6.96 14.97 4.82
N ARG A 189 -7.49 14.67 6.01
CA ARG A 189 -6.70 14.30 7.19
C ARG A 189 -7.03 12.86 7.57
N LEU A 190 -6.01 12.02 7.64
CA LEU A 190 -6.12 10.62 7.97
C LEU A 190 -5.30 10.35 9.23
N LYS A 191 -5.95 9.89 10.30
CA LYS A 191 -5.30 9.51 11.54
C LYS A 191 -5.28 7.98 11.64
N VAL A 192 -4.09 7.42 11.80
CA VAL A 192 -3.87 5.97 11.86
C VAL A 192 -3.07 5.61 13.11
N MET A 193 -3.15 4.34 13.50
CA MET A 193 -2.36 3.79 14.60
C MET A 193 -1.08 3.15 14.04
N GLU A 194 0.08 3.70 14.38
CA GLU A 194 1.36 3.08 14.05
C GLU A 194 1.99 2.41 15.27
N LYS A 195 2.77 1.36 15.04
CA LYS A 195 3.53 0.69 16.08
C LYS A 195 4.92 1.30 16.18
N GLU A 196 5.24 1.91 17.31
CA GLU A 196 6.54 2.54 17.58
C GLU A 196 7.61 1.46 17.84
N MET A 197 8.75 1.59 17.15
CA MET A 197 9.83 0.60 17.17
C MET A 197 10.48 0.40 18.54
N ALA A 198 10.68 1.44 19.34
CA ALA A 198 11.57 1.35 20.50
C ALA A 198 10.99 0.49 21.63
N ASN A 199 9.67 0.38 21.73
CA ASN A 199 8.99 -0.12 22.93
C ASN A 199 7.70 -0.90 22.60
N GLY A 200 7.31 -1.04 21.32
CA GLY A 200 6.04 -1.64 20.92
C GLY A 200 4.81 -0.81 21.30
N LYS A 201 4.99 0.44 21.76
CA LYS A 201 3.90 1.35 22.03
C LYS A 201 3.23 1.72 20.73
N LYS A 202 1.91 1.82 20.75
CA LYS A 202 1.15 2.34 19.63
C LYS A 202 1.16 3.86 19.71
N LYS A 203 1.50 4.52 18.62
CA LYS A 203 1.49 5.97 18.46
C LYS A 203 0.43 6.34 17.42
N GLU A 204 -0.28 7.42 17.67
CA GLU A 204 -1.21 7.99 16.70
C GLU A 204 -0.42 8.86 15.72
N VAL A 205 -0.62 8.65 14.42
CA VAL A 205 0.03 9.44 13.37
C VAL A 205 -1.04 10.05 12.49
N VAL A 206 -0.86 11.33 12.20
CA VAL A 206 -1.75 12.11 11.35
C VAL A 206 -1.05 12.36 10.02
N TYR A 207 -1.67 11.89 8.96
CA TYR A 207 -1.31 12.18 7.58
C TYR A 207 -2.29 13.21 7.02
N SER A 208 -1.79 14.14 6.22
CA SER A 208 -2.64 15.14 5.59
C SER A 208 -2.16 15.45 4.18
N THR A 209 -3.12 15.68 3.29
CA THR A 209 -2.87 16.12 1.91
C THR A 209 -3.94 17.11 1.48
N ILE A 210 -3.61 17.98 0.54
CA ILE A 210 -4.49 18.97 -0.03
C ILE A 210 -4.54 18.78 -1.54
N HIS A 211 -5.74 18.75 -2.10
CA HIS A 211 -5.98 18.76 -3.54
C HIS A 211 -6.76 20.02 -3.94
N SER A 212 -6.42 20.63 -5.06
CA SER A 212 -7.13 21.80 -5.60
C SER A 212 -7.76 21.45 -6.94
N PHE A 213 -9.03 21.84 -7.12
CA PHE A 213 -9.80 21.64 -8.34
C PHE A 213 -9.70 22.83 -9.31
N ILE A 214 -8.96 23.90 -8.95
CA ILE A 214 -8.89 25.16 -9.73
C ILE A 214 -8.37 24.92 -11.17
N HIS A 215 -7.54 23.89 -11.38
CA HIS A 215 -7.03 23.54 -12.70
C HIS A 215 -8.00 22.72 -13.56
N SER A 216 -9.03 22.11 -12.98
CA SER A 216 -9.98 21.24 -13.66
C SER A 216 -11.09 22.01 -14.41
N PHE A 217 -11.24 23.30 -14.11
CA PHE A 217 -12.35 24.14 -14.59
C PHE A 217 -12.07 24.94 -15.85
N PHE A 218 -10.85 24.89 -16.41
CA PHE A 218 -10.64 25.49 -17.72
C PHE A 218 -11.25 24.58 -18.77
N PRO A 219 -12.35 24.98 -19.44
CA PRO A 219 -12.82 24.23 -20.59
C PRO A 219 -11.65 24.21 -21.58
N TYR A 220 -11.18 23.01 -21.94
CA TYR A 220 -10.47 22.88 -23.21
C TYR A 220 -11.37 23.59 -24.24
N PRO A 221 -10.87 24.56 -25.02
CA PRO A 221 -11.68 25.17 -26.07
C PRO A 221 -12.22 24.00 -26.88
N SER A 222 -13.54 23.80 -26.83
CA SER A 222 -14.20 22.78 -27.64
C SER A 222 -13.69 23.03 -29.05
N GLN A 223 -13.03 22.05 -29.65
CA GLN A 223 -12.67 22.16 -31.05
C GLN A 223 -13.97 22.49 -31.78
N ILE A 224 -14.06 23.74 -32.21
CA ILE A 224 -15.14 24.22 -33.03
C ILE A 224 -15.05 23.33 -34.26
N GLU A 225 -15.99 22.40 -34.41
CA GLU A 225 -16.19 21.70 -35.67
C GLU A 225 -16.31 22.78 -36.73
N ASP A 226 -15.25 22.91 -37.53
CA ASP A 226 -15.25 23.72 -38.73
C ASP A 226 -16.21 23.06 -39.71
N LYS A 227 -17.49 23.41 -39.60
CA LYS A 227 -18.49 23.14 -40.62
C LYS A 227 -18.24 24.07 -41.81
N THR A 228 -17.14 23.84 -42.50
CA THR A 228 -16.96 24.30 -43.89
C THR A 228 -17.72 23.36 -44.82
N LYS A 229 -18.86 23.88 -45.29
CA LYS A 229 -19.56 23.68 -46.58
C LYS A 229 -19.53 22.32 -47.25
#